data_AF-A0A3A9BLN9-F1
#
_entry.id   AF-A0A3A9BLN9-F1
#
_cell.length_a   1.000
_cell.length_b   1.000
_cell.length_c   1.000
_cell.angle_alpha   90.00
_cell.angle_beta   90.00
_cell.angle_gamma   90.00
#
_symmetry.space_group_name_H-M   'P 1'
#
loop_
_entity.id
_entity.type
_entity.pdbx_description
1 polymer ?
#
loop_
_entity_poly.entity_id
_entity_poly.type
_entity_poly.pdbx_seq_one_letter_code
_entity_poly.pdbx_strand_id
1 'polypeptide(L)'
;MNDKILLWNLRKRMEENLQTGILPFWREYMPDPVHGGFYGRIDGEGKPDQKSPKSVVLNCRILWTLSQAFATFGRKEDQDLALCAKGWDVLGRRSEFWT
;
A
#
# COMPACT_ATOMS: atom_id res chain seq x y z
N MET A 1 -17.08 -1.68 -32.94
CA MET A 1 -15.92 -2.61 -32.90
C MET A 1 -14.69 -1.99 -32.22
N ASN A 2 -14.49 -0.66 -32.27
CA ASN A 2 -13.36 0.03 -31.61
C ASN A 2 -13.42 0.13 -30.07
N ASP A 3 -14.62 0.23 -29.47
CA ASP A 3 -14.73 0.49 -28.02
C ASP A 3 -14.20 -0.66 -27.17
N LYS A 4 -14.40 -1.91 -27.60
CA LYS A 4 -13.87 -3.08 -26.90
C LYS A 4 -12.34 -3.09 -26.87
N ILE A 5 -11.71 -2.72 -27.98
CA ILE A 5 -10.24 -2.63 -28.09
C ILE A 5 -9.73 -1.49 -27.19
N LEU A 6 -10.42 -0.34 -27.20
CA LEU A 6 -10.07 0.79 -26.34
C LEU A 6 -10.15 0.42 -24.85
N LEU A 7 -11.26 -0.18 -24.40
CA LEU A 7 -11.45 -0.58 -23.01
C LEU A 7 -10.41 -1.62 -22.58
N TRP A 8 -10.08 -2.57 -23.46
CA TRP A 8 -9.03 -3.54 -23.20
C TRP A 8 -7.66 -2.87 -23.01
N ASN A 9 -7.30 -1.92 -23.90
CA ASN A 9 -6.05 -1.17 -23.81
C ASN A 9 -5.97 -0.32 -22.54
N LEU A 10 -7.07 0.33 -22.14
CA LEU A 10 -7.12 1.12 -20.91
C LEU A 10 -6.94 0.24 -19.67
N ARG A 11 -7.65 -0.89 -19.61
CA ARG A 11 -7.48 -1.86 -18.53
C ARG A 11 -6.03 -2.31 -18.42
N LYS A 12 -5.41 -2.69 -19.54
CA LYS A 12 -4.03 -3.16 -19.57
C LYS A 12 -3.05 -2.11 -19.04
N ARG A 13 -3.17 -0.86 -19.51
CA ARG A 13 -2.31 0.25 -19.07
C ARG A 13 -2.48 0.57 -17.58
N MET A 14 -3.72 0.49 -17.07
CA MET A 14 -3.99 0.70 -15.64
C MET A 14 -3.37 -0.39 -14.78
N GLU A 15 -3.47 -1.65 -15.22
CA GLU A 15 -2.87 -2.80 -14.55
C GLU A 15 -1.34 -2.73 -14.56
N GLU A 16 -0.73 -2.39 -15.71
CA GLU A 16 0.71 -2.16 -15.85
C GLU A 16 1.20 -1.06 -14.90
N ASN A 17 0.51 0.09 -14.86
CA ASN A 17 0.86 1.19 -13.96
C ASN A 17 0.67 0.82 -12.47
N LEU A 18 -0.36 0.04 -12.15
CA LEU A 18 -0.58 -0.46 -10.79
C LEU A 18 0.58 -1.34 -10.33
N GLN A 19 1.01 -2.29 -11.16
CA GLN A 19 2.04 -3.26 -10.80
C GLN A 19 3.46 -2.70 -10.85
N THR A 20 3.75 -1.75 -11.75
CA THR A 20 5.11 -1.23 -11.96
C THR A 20 5.37 0.12 -11.32
N GLY A 21 4.33 0.88 -10.97
CA GLY A 21 4.45 2.19 -10.32
C GLY A 21 3.84 2.23 -8.92
N ILE A 22 2.52 2.07 -8.83
CA ILE A 22 1.77 2.31 -7.60
C ILE A 22 2.15 1.32 -6.49
N LEU A 23 2.04 0.01 -6.74
CA LEU A 23 2.32 -1.00 -5.72
C LEU A 23 3.79 -0.98 -5.26
N PRO A 24 4.80 -0.87 -6.16
CA PRO A 24 6.19 -0.69 -5.75
C PRO A 24 6.39 0.52 -4.82
N PHE A 25 5.76 1.67 -5.13
CA PHE A 25 5.84 2.85 -4.27
C PHE A 25 5.36 2.56 -2.83
N TRP A 26 4.18 1.95 -2.67
CA TRP A 26 3.66 1.62 -1.33
C TRP A 26 4.49 0.54 -0.61
N ARG A 27 5.13 -0.38 -1.35
CA ARG A 27 5.97 -1.43 -0.76
C ARG A 27 7.32 -0.91 -0.29
N GLU A 28 7.89 0.06 -1.01
CA GLU A 28 9.24 0.55 -0.76
C GLU A 28 9.28 1.72 0.22
N TYR A 29 8.41 2.73 0.03
CA TYR A 29 8.57 4.02 0.71
C TYR A 29 7.71 4.15 1.98
N MET A 30 6.58 3.45 2.03
CA MET A 30 5.58 3.62 3.09
C MET A 30 5.78 2.75 4.34
N PRO A 31 6.42 1.56 4.32
CA PRO A 31 6.58 0.78 5.54
C PRO A 31 7.44 1.51 6.57
N ASP A 32 7.00 1.54 7.82
CA ASP A 32 7.80 2.06 8.94
C ASP A 32 8.43 0.88 9.71
N PRO A 33 9.73 0.60 9.52
CA PRO A 33 10.41 -0.50 10.20
C PRO A 33 10.68 -0.22 11.68
N VAL A 34 10.59 1.03 12.13
CA VAL A 34 10.94 1.43 13.51
C VAL A 34 9.74 1.24 14.45
N HIS A 35 8.56 1.70 14.05
CA HIS A 35 7.35 1.63 14.89
C HIS A 35 6.27 0.68 14.34
N GLY A 36 6.52 0.03 13.19
CA GLY A 36 5.58 -0.86 12.52
C GLY A 36 4.55 -0.12 11.66
N GLY A 37 3.77 -0.87 10.87
CA GLY A 37 2.75 -0.31 9.98
C GLY A 37 3.34 0.60 8.89
N PHE A 38 2.65 1.71 8.61
CA PHE A 38 3.03 2.64 7.52
C PHE A 38 3.21 4.08 8.02
N TYR A 39 4.10 4.83 7.36
CA TYR A 39 4.30 6.26 7.59
C TYR A 39 3.01 7.05 7.35
N GLY A 40 2.78 8.09 8.15
CA GLY A 40 1.61 8.96 8.01
C GLY A 40 1.69 9.92 6.82
N ARG A 41 2.90 10.25 6.39
CA ARG A 41 3.17 11.22 5.32
C ARG A 41 4.52 10.94 4.65
N ILE A 42 4.56 11.18 3.34
CA ILE A 42 5.76 11.17 2.51
C ILE A 42 5.76 12.46 1.66
N ASP A 43 6.92 13.05 1.45
CA ASP A 43 7.06 14.23 0.59
C ASP A 43 7.16 13.90 -0.91
N GLY A 44 7.29 14.94 -1.76
CA GLY A 44 7.39 14.77 -3.21
C GLY A 44 8.69 14.11 -3.69
N GLU A 45 9.68 13.94 -2.83
CA GLU A 45 10.95 13.27 -3.13
C GLU A 45 10.96 11.82 -2.63
N GLY A 46 9.85 11.33 -2.06
CA GLY A 46 9.76 9.99 -1.50
C GLY A 46 10.35 9.88 -0.09
N LYS A 47 10.65 10.98 0.60
CA LYS A 47 11.18 10.92 1.97
C LYS A 47 10.03 10.87 2.97
N PRO A 48 9.97 9.83 3.82
CA PRO A 48 8.92 9.73 4.84
C PRO A 48 9.15 10.73 5.97
N ASP A 49 8.09 11.39 6.39
CA ASP A 49 8.09 12.18 7.61
C ASP A 49 7.88 11.26 8.82
N GLN A 50 9.00 10.85 9.42
CA GLN A 50 9.02 9.92 10.55
C GLN A 50 8.33 10.46 11.80
N LYS A 51 8.09 11.78 11.89
CA LYS A 51 7.42 12.42 13.03
C LYS A 51 5.92 12.65 12.78
N SER A 52 5.45 12.45 11.54
CA SER A 52 4.05 12.63 11.21
C SER A 52 3.20 11.60 11.96
N PRO A 53 2.08 12.01 12.58
CA PRO A 53 1.12 11.07 13.15
C PRO A 53 0.64 10.06 12.11
N LYS A 54 0.44 8.82 12.55
CA LYS A 54 -0.08 7.75 11.70
C LYS A 54 -1.60 7.76 11.73
N SER A 55 -2.22 7.96 10.57
CA SER A 55 -3.67 7.85 10.47
C SER A 55 -4.11 6.39 10.44
N VAL A 56 -5.10 6.05 11.27
CA VAL A 56 -5.77 4.74 11.25
C VAL A 56 -6.41 4.46 9.89
N VAL A 57 -7.03 5.47 9.27
CA VAL A 57 -7.69 5.33 7.96
C VAL A 57 -6.67 5.03 6.87
N LEU A 58 -5.52 5.70 6.90
CA LEU A 58 -4.44 5.45 5.93
C LEU A 58 -3.90 4.03 6.06
N ASN A 59 -3.55 3.61 7.28
CA ASN A 59 -3.04 2.26 7.52
C ASN A 59 -4.03 1.18 7.08
N CYS A 60 -5.32 1.34 7.41
CA CYS A 60 -6.38 0.44 6.95
C CYS A 60 -6.48 0.36 5.42
N ARG A 61 -6.36 1.49 4.72
CA ARG A 61 -6.45 1.52 3.25
C ARG A 61 -5.25 0.85 2.58
N ILE A 62 -4.05 1.06 3.10
CA ILE A 62 -2.83 0.41 2.58
C ILE A 62 -2.92 -1.10 2.84
N LEU A 63 -3.31 -1.50 4.06
CA LEU A 63 -3.53 -2.90 4.40
C LEU A 63 -4.52 -3.57 3.44
N TRP A 64 -5.68 -2.94 3.22
CA TRP A 64 -6.68 -3.45 2.29
C TRP A 64 -6.14 -3.55 0.85
N THR A 65 -5.41 -2.53 0.40
CA THR A 65 -4.85 -2.47 -0.95
C THR A 65 -3.84 -3.59 -1.18
N LEU A 66 -2.91 -3.79 -0.25
CA LEU A 66 -1.91 -4.86 -0.35
C LEU A 66 -2.55 -6.25 -0.20
N SER A 67 -3.58 -6.40 0.64
CA SER A 67 -4.35 -7.65 0.76
C SER A 67 -5.05 -8.00 -0.55
N GLN A 68 -5.69 -7.02 -1.19
CA GLN A 68 -6.37 -7.21 -2.47
C GLN A 68 -5.38 -7.43 -3.61
N ALA A 69 -4.26 -6.73 -3.62
CA ALA A 69 -3.19 -6.93 -4.59
C ALA A 69 -2.63 -8.36 -4.50
N PHE A 70 -2.36 -8.85 -3.29
CA PHE A 70 -1.96 -10.23 -3.06
C PHE A 70 -3.03 -11.23 -3.51
N ALA A 71 -4.30 -11.01 -3.18
CA ALA A 71 -5.39 -11.90 -3.60
C ALA A 71 -5.56 -11.95 -5.14
N THR A 72 -5.19 -10.88 -5.85
CA THR A 72 -5.41 -10.75 -7.31
C THR A 72 -4.18 -11.17 -8.11
N PHE A 73 -2.98 -10.81 -7.67
CA PHE A 73 -1.73 -10.95 -8.41
C PHE A 73 -0.68 -11.78 -7.66
N GLY A 74 -0.95 -12.13 -6.41
CA GLY A 74 0.04 -12.64 -5.47
C GLY A 74 0.60 -14.01 -5.83
N ARG A 75 1.89 -14.18 -5.55
CA ARG A 75 2.63 -15.43 -5.47
C ARG A 75 3.07 -15.65 -4.03
N LYS A 76 3.43 -16.88 -3.65
CA LYS A 76 3.78 -17.21 -2.25
C LYS A 76 4.91 -16.36 -1.69
N GLU A 77 5.79 -15.84 -2.55
CA GLU A 77 6.97 -15.06 -2.19
C GLU A 77 6.69 -13.54 -2.14
N ASP A 78 5.46 -13.08 -2.36
CA ASP A 78 5.15 -11.66 -2.39
C ASP A 78 5.21 -11.00 -1.01
N GLN A 79 5.87 -9.84 -0.98
CA GLN A 79 6.10 -9.03 0.22
C GLN A 79 4.80 -8.48 0.83
N ASP A 80 3.70 -8.50 0.08
CA ASP A 80 2.39 -7.98 0.47
C ASP A 80 1.87 -8.65 1.75
N LEU A 81 2.06 -9.97 1.92
CA LEU A 81 1.64 -10.67 3.13
C LEU A 81 2.39 -10.17 4.38
N ALA A 82 3.69 -9.98 4.27
CA ALA A 82 4.52 -9.46 5.36
C ALA A 82 4.12 -8.02 5.72
N LEU A 83 3.81 -7.20 4.71
CA LEU A 83 3.34 -5.83 4.92
C LEU A 83 1.94 -5.78 5.53
N CYS A 84 1.05 -6.69 5.14
CA CYS A 84 -0.28 -6.79 5.74
C CYS A 84 -0.19 -7.15 7.22
N ALA A 85 0.69 -8.09 7.58
CA ALA A 85 0.94 -8.43 8.98
C ALA A 85 1.45 -7.23 9.79
N LYS A 86 2.37 -6.43 9.23
CA LYS A 86 2.86 -5.19 9.87
C LYS A 86 1.77 -4.14 10.05
N GLY A 87 0.90 -3.95 9.05
CA GLY A 87 -0.24 -3.03 9.15
C GLY A 87 -1.25 -3.46 10.21
N TRP A 88 -1.56 -4.75 10.27
CA TRP A 88 -2.47 -5.32 11.25
C TRP A 88 -1.97 -5.16 12.69
N ASP A 89 -0.68 -5.41 12.91
CA ASP A 89 -0.02 -5.30 14.22
C ASP A 89 -0.19 -3.91 14.86
N VAL A 90 -0.02 -2.83 14.07
CA VAL A 90 -0.25 -1.46 14.55
C VAL A 90 -1.73 -1.22 14.86
N LEU A 91 -2.66 -1.67 14.01
CA LEU A 91 -4.09 -1.49 14.25
C LEU A 91 -4.58 -2.21 15.51
N GLY A 92 -3.92 -3.31 15.90
CA GLY A 92 -4.17 -4.00 17.16
C GLY A 92 -3.73 -3.19 18.41
N ARG A 93 -2.78 -2.26 18.27
CA ARG A 93 -2.30 -1.38 19.34
C ARG A 93 -3.20 -0.15 19.47
N ARG A 94 -4.22 -0.26 20.34
CA ARG A 94 -5.25 0.78 20.55
C ARG A 94 -4.74 2.14 21.06
N SER A 95 -3.55 2.22 21.64
CA SER A 95 -3.05 3.43 22.34
C SER A 95 -2.40 4.49 21.44
N GLU A 96 -2.16 4.23 20.16
CA GLU A 96 -1.32 5.10 19.30
C GLU A 96 -2.10 6.02 18.36
N PHE A 97 -3.44 5.93 18.32
CA PHE A 97 -4.26 6.61 17.31
C PHE A 97 -5.20 7.70 17.85
N TRP A 98 -5.40 7.79 19.17
CA TRP A 98 -6.41 8.68 19.78
C TRP A 98 -5.91 9.47 21.01
N THR A 99 -4.61 9.69 21.14
CA THR A 99 -4.00 10.63 22.10
C THR A 99 -3.30 11.74 21.35
#